data_AF-M5C0I0-F1
#
_entry.id   AF-M5C0I0-F1
#
_cell.length_a   1.000
_cell.length_b   1.000
_cell.length_c   1.000
_cell.angle_alpha   90.00
_cell.angle_beta   90.00
_cell.angle_gamma   90.00
#
_symmetry.space_group_name_H-M   'P 1'
#
loop_
_entity.id
_entity.type
_entity.pdbx_description
1 polymer ?
#
loop_
_entity_poly.entity_id
_entity_poly.type
_entity_poly.pdbx_seq_one_letter_code
_entity_poly.pdbx_strand_id
1 'polypeptide(L)'
;MISIVPFLALAASTLGKPLLVSGGLGLRSGCTIDSLASVAAAEKCSTITIDAFTVPAGQKLTISAPDKAIINMKGNLVFEADTTFKTTGPLFTLS
;
A
#
# COMPACT_ATOMS: atom_id res chain seq x y z
N MET A 1 -66.27 -2.91 -11.84
CA MET A 1 -64.85 -3.14 -12.16
C MET A 1 -64.03 -2.27 -11.21
N ILE A 2 -63.41 -2.88 -10.21
CA ILE A 2 -62.62 -2.17 -9.17
C ILE A 2 -61.19 -2.66 -9.32
N SER A 3 -60.30 -1.73 -9.66
CA SER A 3 -58.88 -1.96 -9.94
C SER A 3 -58.11 -2.02 -8.62
N ILE A 4 -57.43 -3.13 -8.38
CA ILE A 4 -56.54 -3.34 -7.23
C ILE A 4 -55.12 -3.33 -7.79
N VAL A 5 -54.30 -2.38 -7.36
CA VAL A 5 -52.84 -2.42 -7.58
C VAL A 5 -52.17 -2.10 -6.23
N PRO A 6 -51.41 -3.03 -5.63
CA PRO A 6 -50.65 -2.73 -4.43
C PRO A 6 -49.30 -2.13 -4.86
N PHE A 7 -49.13 -0.83 -4.68
CA PHE A 7 -47.81 -0.20 -4.82
C PHE A 7 -47.00 -0.45 -3.55
N LEU A 8 -45.97 -1.28 -3.70
CA LEU A 8 -44.94 -1.58 -2.71
C LEU A 8 -44.29 -0.30 -2.16
N ALA A 9 -44.07 -0.31 -0.84
CA ALA A 9 -43.38 0.72 -0.09
C ALA A 9 -41.89 0.85 -0.49
N LEU A 10 -41.41 2.10 -0.61
CA LEU A 10 -39.99 2.44 -0.64
C LEU A 10 -39.63 3.14 0.68
N ALA A 11 -39.06 2.40 1.63
CA ALA A 11 -38.34 2.98 2.75
C ALA A 11 -36.84 3.05 2.38
N ALA A 12 -36.37 4.23 2.01
CA ALA A 12 -34.96 4.49 1.73
C ALA A 12 -34.25 4.93 3.02
N SER A 13 -33.67 3.96 3.73
CA SER A 13 -32.75 4.24 4.84
C SER A 13 -31.38 4.60 4.27
N THR A 14 -31.06 5.89 4.14
CA THR A 14 -29.70 6.34 3.80
C THR A 14 -28.80 6.09 5.00
N LEU A 15 -28.16 4.93 5.01
CA LEU A 15 -27.12 4.57 5.96
C LEU A 15 -25.95 5.53 5.77
N GLY A 16 -25.92 6.59 6.58
CA GLY A 16 -24.76 7.45 6.75
C GLY A 16 -23.60 6.58 7.19
N LYS A 17 -22.66 6.32 6.27
CA LYS A 17 -21.37 5.68 6.59
C LYS A 17 -20.59 6.67 7.46
N PRO A 18 -20.31 6.37 8.73
CA PRO A 18 -19.35 7.16 9.47
C PRO A 18 -17.99 6.98 8.80
N LEU A 19 -17.44 8.07 8.27
CA LEU A 19 -16.03 8.14 7.89
C LEU A 19 -15.24 8.07 9.20
N LEU A 20 -14.74 6.88 9.53
CA LEU A 20 -13.74 6.71 10.57
C LEU A 20 -12.45 7.38 10.11
N VAL A 21 -12.35 8.69 10.32
CA VAL A 21 -11.06 9.39 10.34
C VAL A 21 -10.44 9.09 11.69
N SER A 22 -9.75 7.95 11.77
CA SER A 22 -8.82 7.66 12.86
C SER A 22 -7.56 8.49 12.61
N GLY A 23 -7.62 9.77 12.96
CA GLY A 23 -6.48 10.67 13.05
C GLY A 23 -5.70 10.42 14.33
N GLY A 24 -5.19 9.19 14.51
CA GLY A 24 -4.21 8.92 15.55
C GLY A 24 -2.82 9.38 15.09
N LEU A 25 -2.05 9.97 16.00
CA LEU A 25 -0.58 10.13 15.89
C LEU A 25 0.15 8.76 15.90
N GLY A 26 -0.48 7.72 15.36
CA GLY A 26 0.04 6.38 15.21
C GLY A 26 0.53 6.13 13.79
N LEU A 27 1.37 5.11 13.63
CA LEU A 27 1.82 4.64 12.32
C LEU A 27 0.63 4.59 11.34
N ARG A 28 0.83 5.06 10.10
CA ARG A 28 -0.22 4.94 9.08
C ARG A 28 -0.57 3.45 8.95
N SER A 29 -1.86 3.15 8.98
CA SER A 29 -2.37 1.76 9.05
C SER A 29 -1.92 0.89 7.87
N GLY A 30 -1.57 1.50 6.73
CA GLY A 30 -1.07 0.80 5.57
C GLY A 30 -0.44 1.78 4.58
N CYS A 31 0.69 1.39 4.01
CA CYS A 31 1.38 2.16 2.96
C CYS A 31 1.82 1.23 1.85
N THR A 32 1.92 1.78 0.65
CA THR A 32 2.34 1.04 -0.54
C THR A 32 3.68 1.60 -1.02
N ILE A 33 4.60 0.69 -1.33
CA ILE A 33 5.85 0.97 -2.04
C ILE A 33 5.66 0.54 -3.49
N ASP A 34 5.61 1.52 -4.39
CA ASP A 34 5.53 1.34 -5.85
C ASP A 34 6.78 1.88 -6.57
N SER A 35 7.69 2.50 -5.82
CA SER A 35 8.86 3.22 -6.31
C SER A 35 9.85 3.51 -5.20
N LEU A 36 11.12 3.81 -5.52
CA LEU A 36 12.12 4.18 -4.51
C LEU A 36 11.75 5.45 -3.72
N ALA A 37 10.98 6.36 -4.32
CA ALA A 37 10.53 7.59 -3.66
C ALA A 37 9.49 7.33 -2.55
N SER A 38 8.71 6.25 -2.68
CA SER A 38 7.65 5.90 -1.72
C SER A 38 8.16 5.22 -0.44
N VAL A 39 9.43 4.78 -0.42
CA VAL A 39 10.06 4.06 0.70
C VAL A 39 10.02 4.89 1.99
N ALA A 40 10.51 6.13 1.97
CA ALA A 40 10.58 6.98 3.17
C ALA A 40 9.20 7.31 3.79
N ALA A 41 8.13 7.20 2.99
CA ALA A 41 6.76 7.32 3.49
C ALA A 41 6.29 6.00 4.12
N ALA A 42 6.65 4.85 3.54
CA ALA A 42 6.27 3.52 3.98
C ALA A 42 6.96 3.07 5.28
N GLU A 43 8.18 3.55 5.55
CA GLU A 43 8.92 3.28 6.81
C GLU A 43 8.19 3.79 8.07
N LYS A 44 7.15 4.62 7.91
CA LYS A 44 6.31 5.13 9.00
C LYS A 44 5.03 4.33 9.21
N CYS A 45 4.90 3.17 8.56
CA CYS A 45 3.64 2.43 8.45
C CYS A 45 3.78 1.03 9.06
N SER A 46 2.74 0.59 9.78
CA SER A 46 2.74 -0.72 10.45
C SER A 46 2.50 -1.87 9.47
N THR A 47 1.99 -1.56 8.29
CA THR A 47 1.79 -2.50 7.19
C THR A 47 2.30 -1.86 5.92
N ILE A 48 3.22 -2.54 5.24
CA ILE A 48 3.87 -2.08 4.02
C ILE A 48 3.54 -3.08 2.93
N THR A 49 2.81 -2.65 1.91
CA THR A 49 2.59 -3.43 0.69
C THR A 49 3.62 -3.00 -0.33
N ILE A 50 4.36 -3.94 -0.90
CA ILE A 50 5.33 -3.69 -1.97
C ILE A 50 4.70 -4.16 -3.26
N ASP A 51 4.34 -3.23 -4.14
CA ASP A 51 3.82 -3.55 -5.48
C ASP A 51 4.97 -3.91 -6.43
N ALA A 52 4.64 -4.39 -7.64
CA ALA A 52 5.63 -4.66 -8.66
C ALA A 52 6.28 -3.36 -9.14
N PHE A 53 7.60 -3.25 -9.03
CA PHE A 53 8.34 -2.15 -9.64
C PHE A 53 9.78 -2.55 -9.99
N THR A 54 10.41 -1.70 -10.79
CA THR A 54 11.80 -1.88 -11.23
C THR A 54 12.71 -0.90 -10.48
N VAL A 55 13.76 -1.42 -9.86
CA VAL A 55 14.85 -0.65 -9.26
C VAL A 55 15.86 -0.35 -10.37
N PRO A 56 16.11 0.92 -10.70
CA PRO A 56 17.04 1.29 -11.77
C PRO A 56 18.48 0.83 -11.47
N ALA A 57 19.27 0.63 -12.53
CA ALA A 57 20.68 0.25 -12.39
C ALA A 57 21.45 1.30 -11.57
N GLY A 58 22.40 0.86 -10.74
CA GLY A 58 23.13 1.75 -9.84
C GLY A 58 22.42 2.05 -8.51
N GLN A 59 21.14 1.70 -8.37
CA GLN A 59 20.36 1.97 -7.17
C GLN A 59 20.13 0.70 -6.34
N LYS A 60 19.79 0.91 -5.07
CA LYS A 60 19.51 -0.13 -4.09
C LYS A 60 18.14 0.13 -3.45
N LEU A 61 17.48 -0.93 -3.03
CA LEU A 61 16.25 -0.85 -2.25
C LEU A 61 16.57 -1.15 -0.79
N THR A 62 16.49 -0.14 0.07
CA THR A 62 16.66 -0.28 1.52
C THR A 62 15.36 0.15 2.18
N ILE A 63 14.79 -0.72 3.02
CA ILE A 63 13.55 -0.47 3.75
C ILE A 63 13.85 -0.66 5.24
N SER A 64 13.71 0.41 6.02
CA SER A 64 13.81 0.40 7.48
C SER A 64 12.42 0.31 8.06
N ALA A 65 11.92 -0.91 8.22
CA ALA A 65 10.56 -1.13 8.67
C ALA A 65 10.47 -0.94 10.20
N PRO A 66 9.36 -0.39 10.72
CA PRO A 66 9.18 -0.28 12.16
C PRO A 66 9.01 -1.68 12.78
N ASP A 67 9.35 -1.79 14.07
CA ASP A 67 9.25 -3.06 14.79
C ASP A 67 7.88 -3.73 14.60
N LYS A 68 7.91 -5.02 14.25
CA LYS A 68 6.72 -5.85 13.99
C LYS A 68 5.84 -5.39 12.83
N ALA A 69 6.37 -4.57 11.92
CA ALA A 69 5.66 -4.24 10.68
C ALA A 69 5.38 -5.49 9.84
N ILE A 70 4.23 -5.49 9.19
CA ILE A 70 3.84 -6.54 8.25
C ILE A 70 4.25 -6.10 6.84
N ILE A 71 5.06 -6.90 6.16
CA ILE A 71 5.45 -6.67 4.77
C ILE A 71 4.67 -7.61 3.85
N ASN A 72 3.92 -7.05 2.90
CA ASN A 72 3.16 -7.79 1.91
C ASN A 72 3.76 -7.56 0.52
N MET A 73 4.36 -8.58 -0.08
CA MET A 73 4.82 -8.49 -1.48
C MET A 73 3.69 -8.81 -2.45
N LYS A 74 3.42 -7.89 -3.38
CA LYS A 74 2.30 -7.93 -4.31
C LYS A 74 2.76 -7.80 -5.76
N GLY A 75 3.83 -8.51 -6.09
CA GLY A 75 4.40 -8.57 -7.43
C GLY A 75 5.91 -8.76 -7.40
N ASN A 76 6.53 -8.56 -8.56
CA ASN A 76 7.96 -8.77 -8.74
C ASN A 76 8.73 -7.46 -8.55
N LEU A 77 9.83 -7.55 -7.83
CA LEU A 77 10.86 -6.53 -7.80
C LEU A 77 11.93 -6.89 -8.82
N VAL A 78 12.09 -6.05 -9.84
CA VAL A 78 13.10 -6.24 -10.88
C VAL A 78 14.25 -5.29 -10.60
N PHE A 79 15.47 -5.79 -10.50
CA PHE A 79 16.67 -4.95 -10.41
C PHE A 79 17.31 -4.90 -11.79
N GLU A 80 17.42 -3.71 -12.37
CA GLU A 80 18.14 -3.56 -13.63
C GLU A 80 19.62 -3.87 -13.43
N ALA A 81 20.20 -4.58 -14.40
CA ALA A 81 21.60 -4.95 -14.37
C ALA A 81 22.48 -3.69 -14.49
N ASP A 82 23.35 -3.48 -13.51
CA ASP A 82 24.40 -2.49 -13.61
C ASP A 82 25.52 -3.01 -14.51
N THR A 83 25.54 -2.56 -15.76
CA THR A 83 26.57 -2.91 -16.76
C THR A 83 27.94 -2.32 -16.42
N THR A 84 28.03 -1.41 -15.45
CA THR A 84 29.29 -0.81 -15.00
C THR A 84 29.93 -1.56 -13.83
N PHE A 85 29.25 -2.58 -13.28
CA PHE A 85 29.71 -3.40 -12.15
C PHE A 85 30.14 -2.58 -10.92
N LYS A 86 29.61 -1.36 -10.75
CA LYS A 86 29.91 -0.47 -9.61
C LYS A 86 29.00 -0.76 -8.42
N THR A 87 27.83 -1.30 -8.68
CA THR A 87 26.82 -1.59 -7.66
C THR A 87 27.21 -2.84 -6.91
N THR A 88 27.79 -2.66 -5.73
CA THR A 88 28.07 -3.75 -4.80
C THR A 88 26.82 -4.11 -4.01
N GLY A 89 26.68 -5.39 -3.65
CA GLY A 89 25.59 -5.83 -2.78
C GLY A 89 25.67 -5.25 -1.36
N PRO A 90 24.60 -5.40 -0.54
CA PRO A 90 23.30 -5.96 -0.90
C PRO A 90 22.47 -5.01 -1.78
N LEU A 91 21.71 -5.56 -2.74
CA LEU A 91 20.81 -4.79 -3.61
C LEU A 91 19.45 -4.51 -2.95
N PHE A 92 19.03 -5.42 -2.08
CA PHE A 92 17.85 -5.31 -1.24
C PHE A 92 18.26 -5.44 0.23
N THR A 93 17.81 -4.52 1.07
CA THR A 93 18.01 -4.58 2.52
C THR A 93 16.68 -4.29 3.20
N LEU A 94 16.31 -5.17 4.13
CA LEU A 94 15.16 -5.01 5.01
C LEU A 94 15.67 -5.11 6.44
N SER A 95 15.45 -4.07 7.24
CA SER A 95 15.88 -3.97 8.64
C SER A 95 14.77 -3.43 9.51
#